data_AF-A0A2H5W6S3-F1
#
_entry.id   AF-A0A2H5W6S3-F1
#
_cell.length_a   1.000
_cell.length_b   1.000
_cell.length_c   1.000
_cell.angle_alpha   90.00
_cell.angle_beta   90.00
_cell.angle_gamma   90.00
#
_symmetry.space_group_name_H-M   'P 1'
#
loop_
_entity.id
_entity.type
_entity.pdbx_description
1 polymer ?
#
loop_
_entity_poly.entity_id
_entity_poly.type
_entity_poly.pdbx_seq_one_letter_code
_entity_poly.pdbx_strand_id
1 'polypeptide(L)' 'MGNREEARRWLDQARADLKTARDCLKDGDYYASAFFAQQASEKALKGFLYGQGFRALITPRSSSSWRRWQGESLRSGT' A
#
# COMPACT_ATOMS: atom_id res chain seq x y z
N MET A 1 -13.62 7.49 13.07
CA MET A 1 -13.13 6.14 12.75
C MET A 1 -12.24 5.66 13.88
N GLY A 2 -12.49 4.45 14.38
CA GLY A 2 -11.70 3.86 15.47
C GLY A 2 -10.40 3.21 14.97
N ASN A 3 -9.44 2.98 15.87
CA ASN A 3 -8.15 2.36 15.52
C ASN A 3 -8.29 1.00 14.80
N ARG A 4 -9.29 0.18 15.19
CA ARG A 4 -9.59 -1.10 14.53
C ARG A 4 -10.13 -0.94 13.11
N GLU A 5 -10.90 0.12 12.87
CA GLU A 5 -11.47 0.41 11.55
C GLU A 5 -10.38 0.88 10.59
N GLU A 6 -9.50 1.77 11.06
CA GLU A 6 -8.32 2.20 10.28
C GLU A 6 -7.34 1.04 10.07
N ALA A 7 -7.11 0.19 11.07
CA ALA A 7 -6.32 -1.02 10.92
C ALA A 7 -6.83 -1.88 9.75
N ARG A 8 -8.14 -2.14 9.73
CA ARG A 8 -8.77 -2.94 8.68
C ARG A 8 -8.66 -2.29 7.31
N ARG A 9 -8.90 -0.99 7.24
CA ARG A 9 -8.75 -0.20 6.00
C ARG A 9 -7.32 -0.27 5.44
N TRP A 10 -6.29 -0.23 6.28
CA TRP A 10 -4.90 -0.38 5.84
C TRP A 10 -4.58 -1.80 5.40
N LEU A 11 -5.09 -2.81 6.10
CA LEU A 11 -4.92 -4.22 5.72
C LEU A 11 -5.61 -4.55 4.39
N ASP A 12 -6.76 -3.95 4.10
CA ASP A 12 -7.48 -4.17 2.84
C ASP A 12 -6.74 -3.53 1.66
N GLN A 13 -6.15 -2.35 1.83
CA GLN A 13 -5.24 -1.77 0.85
C GLN A 13 -3.98 -2.62 0.64
N ALA A 14 -3.40 -3.14 1.73
CA ALA A 14 -2.23 -4.01 1.63
C ALA A 14 -2.52 -5.29 0.83
N ARG A 15 -3.72 -5.87 1.01
CA ARG A 15 -4.19 -7.02 0.21
C ARG A 15 -4.36 -6.66 -1.27
N ALA A 16 -4.89 -5.49 -1.57
CA ALA A 16 -5.02 -5.02 -2.94
C ALA A 16 -3.64 -4.86 -3.61
N ASP A 17 -2.68 -4.21 -2.94
CA ASP A 17 -1.31 -4.08 -3.47
C ASP A 17 -0.64 -5.45 -3.67
N LEU A 18 -0.82 -6.38 -2.73
CA LEU A 18 -0.26 -7.73 -2.86
C LEU A 18 -0.86 -8.49 -4.05
N LYS A 19 -2.15 -8.30 -4.32
CA LYS A 19 -2.78 -8.86 -5.52
C LYS A 19 -2.13 -8.26 -6.77
N THR A 20 -1.98 -6.95 -6.84
CA THR A 20 -1.33 -6.27 -7.97
C THR A 20 0.12 -6.75 -8.15
N ALA A 21 0.88 -6.91 -7.07
CA ALA A 21 2.25 -7.43 -7.12
C ALA A 21 2.30 -8.83 -7.76
N ARG A 22 1.34 -9.70 -7.41
CA ARG A 22 1.24 -11.05 -7.98
C ARG A 22 0.82 -11.05 -9.44
N ASP A 23 -0.06 -10.13 -9.83
CA ASP A 23 -0.49 -10.00 -11.22
C ASP A 23 0.68 -9.48 -12.08
N CYS A 24 1.37 -8.40 -11.65
CA CYS A 24 2.59 -7.91 -12.31
C CYS A 24 3.69 -8.98 -12.40
N LEU A 25 3.86 -9.82 -11.38
CA LEU A 25 4.83 -10.91 -11.42
C LEU A 25 4.49 -11.94 -12.51
N LYS A 26 3.21 -12.25 -12.71
CA LYS A 26 2.76 -13.17 -13.76
C LYS A 26 2.93 -12.56 -15.15
N ASP A 27 2.71 -11.26 -15.27
CA ASP A 27 2.81 -10.53 -16.53
C ASP A 27 4.27 -10.21 -16.92
N GLY A 28 5.24 -10.51 -16.06
CA GLY A 28 6.67 -10.29 -16.30
C GLY A 28 7.18 -8.90 -15.92
N ASP A 29 6.32 -8.06 -15.32
CA ASP A 29 6.64 -6.71 -14.85
C ASP A 29 7.32 -6.77 -13.47
N TYR A 30 8.55 -7.28 -13.44
CA TYR A 30 9.29 -7.53 -12.20
C TYR A 30 9.50 -6.28 -11.34
N TYR A 31 9.74 -5.11 -11.97
CA TYR A 31 9.92 -3.85 -11.23
C TYR A 31 8.63 -3.42 -10.52
N ALA A 32 7.48 -3.55 -11.20
CA ALA A 32 6.18 -3.19 -10.65
C ALA A 32 5.79 -4.18 -9.55
N SER A 33 6.04 -5.48 -9.75
CA SER A 33 5.87 -6.53 -8.74
C SER A 33 6.62 -6.20 -7.44
N ALA A 34 7.92 -5.89 -7.53
CA ALA A 34 8.73 -5.53 -6.37
C ALA A 34 8.21 -4.25 -5.68
N PHE A 35 7.82 -3.25 -6.46
CA PHE A 35 7.25 -2.00 -5.95
C PHE A 35 5.95 -2.22 -5.17
N PHE A 36 5.00 -2.98 -5.72
CA PHE A 36 3.73 -3.26 -5.05
C PHE A 36 3.90 -4.19 -3.84
N ALA A 37 4.86 -5.12 -3.88
CA ALA A 37 5.19 -5.95 -2.71
C ALA A 37 5.71 -5.11 -1.53
N GLN A 38 6.52 -4.08 -1.83
CA GLN A 38 7.01 -3.12 -0.84
C GLN A 38 5.85 -2.32 -0.23
N GLN A 39 4.95 -1.80 -1.07
CA GLN A 39 3.75 -1.07 -0.63
C GLN A 39 2.83 -1.95 0.23
N ALA A 40 2.58 -3.19 -0.19
CA ALA A 40 1.77 -4.14 0.55
C ALA A 40 2.30 -4.35 1.97
N SER A 41 3.63 -4.54 2.10
CA SER A 41 4.30 -4.73 3.38
C SER A 41 4.17 -3.51 4.30
N GLU A 42 4.38 -2.30 3.77
CA GLU A 42 4.24 -1.06 4.55
C GLU A 42 2.81 -0.83 5.03
N LYS A 43 1.82 -1.03 4.15
CA LYS A 43 0.40 -0.87 4.51
C LYS A 43 -0.05 -1.95 5.50
N ALA A 44 0.44 -3.18 5.36
CA ALA A 44 0.15 -4.26 6.29
C ALA A 44 0.70 -3.97 7.69
N LEU A 45 1.97 -3.52 7.77
CA LEU A 45 2.60 -3.14 9.03
C LEU A 45 1.87 -1.96 9.68
N LYS A 46 1.49 -0.94 8.89
CA LYS A 46 0.70 0.18 9.39
C LYS A 46 -0.64 -0.30 9.97
N GLY A 47 -1.37 -1.14 9.23
CA GLY A 47 -2.64 -1.70 9.69
C GLY A 47 -2.50 -2.50 10.99
N PHE A 48 -1.45 -3.32 11.11
CA PHE A 48 -1.15 -4.07 12.32
C PHE A 48 -0.91 -3.13 13.52
N LEU A 49 -0.08 -2.10 13.36
CA LEU A 49 0.21 -1.14 14.44
C LEU A 49 -1.04 -0.36 14.89
N TYR A 50 -1.88 0.08 13.96
CA TYR A 50 -3.19 0.67 14.29
C TYR A 50 -4.05 -0.31 15.10
N GLY A 51 -4.06 -1.59 14.74
CA GLY A 51 -4.82 -2.62 15.45
C GLY A 51 -4.37 -2.85 16.89
N GLN A 52 -3.08 -2.65 17.15
CA GLN A 52 -2.45 -2.71 18.49
C GLN A 52 -2.64 -1.42 19.31
N GLY A 53 -3.29 -0.39 18.75
CA GLY A 53 -3.48 0.89 19.43
C GLY A 53 -2.31 1.86 19.28
N PHE A 54 -1.24 1.46 18.58
CA PHE A 54 -0.16 2.36 18.23
C PHE A 54 -0.61 3.26 17.08
N ARG A 55 -0.82 4.54 17.39
CA ARG A 55 -1.00 5.57 16.37
C ARG A 55 0.37 5.89 15.78
N ALA A 56 0.86 4.99 14.93
CA ALA A 56 2.20 5.06 14.38
C ALA A 56 2.40 6.41 13.65
N LEU A 57 3.24 7.28 14.22
CA LEU A 57 3.78 8.46 13.56
C LEU A 57 4.79 8.00 12.49
N ILE A 58 4.31 7.32 11.46
CA ILE A 58 5.10 7.05 10.25
C ILE A 58 5.10 8.35 9.43
N THR A 59 6.16 9.10 9.66
CA THR A 59 6.65 10.33 9.02
C THR A 59 6.78 10.23 7.47
N PRO A 60 7.13 11.31 6.75
CA PRO A 60 6.31 12.21 5.93
C PRO A 60 5.87 11.64 4.56
N ARG A 61 6.07 10.35 4.26
CA ARG A 61 5.62 9.72 2.99
C ARG A 61 4.13 9.37 3.05
N SER A 62 3.35 10.31 3.58
CA SER A 62 1.91 10.23 3.79
C SER A 62 1.25 11.56 3.40
N SER A 63 1.84 12.31 2.46
CA SER A 63 1.10 13.39 1.81
C SER A 63 0.12 12.75 0.82
N SER A 64 -1.14 13.18 0.91
CA SER A 64 -2.26 12.82 0.03
C SER A 64 -1.96 12.98 -1.47
N SER A 65 -0.91 13.74 -1.81
CA SER A 65 -0.37 13.90 -3.15
C SER A 65 0.20 12.60 -3.76
N TRP A 66 0.80 11.72 -2.95
CA TRP A 66 1.46 10.50 -3.47
C TRP A 66 0.50 9.39 -3.90
N ARG A 67 -0.66 9.28 -3.25
CA ARG A 67 -1.71 8.32 -3.64
C ARG A 67 -2.27 8.64 -5.03
N ARG A 68 -2.23 9.93 -5.41
CA ARG A 68 -2.60 10.43 -6.73
C ARG A 68 -1.52 10.12 -7.76
N TRP A 69 -0.25 10.38 -7.41
CA TRP A 69 0.90 10.12 -8.29
C TRP A 69 1.13 8.62 -8.59
N GLN A 70 0.85 7.73 -7.62
CA GLN A 70 0.89 6.28 -7.82
C GLN A 70 -0.16 5.77 -8.84
N GLY A 71 -1.32 6.41 -8.91
CA GLY A 71 -2.36 6.08 -9.90
C GLY A 71 -2.16 6.72 -11.27
N GLU A 72 -1.28 7.72 -11.38
CA GLU A 72 -0.92 8.42 -12.62
C GLU A 72 0.30 7.79 -13.30
N SER A 73 1.32 7.37 -12.53
CA SER A 73 2.55 6.79 -13.08
C SER A 73 2.35 5.43 -13.76
N LEU A 74 1.22 4.74 -13.53
CA LEU A 74 0.85 3.49 -14.21
C LEU A 74 0.00 3.73 -15.48
N ARG A 75 -0.46 4.96 -15.73
CA ARG A 75 -1.25 5.33 -16.91
C ARG A 75 -0.45 6.03 -17.99
N SER A 76 0.78 6.45 -17.70
CA SER A 76 1.66 7.17 -18.64
C SER A 76 2.64 6.26 -19.40
N GLY A 77 2.39 4.95 -19.44
CA GLY A 77 3.14 3.98 -20.23
C GLY A 77 2.46 3.62 -21.55
N THR A 78 1.94 4.62 -22.27
CA THR A 78 1.49 4.52 -23.68
C THR A 78 2.43 5.28 -24.57
#